data_AF-A0A5E4K4M5-F1
#
_entry.id   AF-A0A5E4K4M5-F1
#
_cell.length_a   1.000
_cell.length_b   1.000
_cell.length_c   1.000
_cell.angle_alpha   90.00
_cell.angle_beta   90.00
_cell.angle_gamma   90.00
#
_symmetry.space_group_name_H-M   'P 1'
#
loop_
_entity.id
_entity.type
_entity.pdbx_description
1 polymer ?
#
loop_
_entity_poly.entity_id
_entity_poly.type
_entity_poly.pdbx_seq_one_letter_code
_entity_poly.pdbx_strand_id
1 'polypeptide(L)'
;MDWIEAGTPLIKSEGMNAVRQLKEAFPDHVILADMKTIDTGAMEIEMAAKAGADIVILLGSADDSTIQDAVRAARKYGVKLMADLISAGEPAKRAAQLVDMGIDYINIHAGIDQQMTGEDPLKLMKNLNIGVQVAVAGGLDAKSAARAVMSGARIVIVGGNIVRSSNVTAAAKAIRQSIDAPDITGEKEISIDEKTIELLKHVSTPNISDAMHRKGAMKNIRSICPGTKAAGRAVTVATFEGDWAKSVEAIDIAKEGDVIVIYNCSPHVAPWGELATLSCINRKIAGVVIDGAVRDVDDIRRLNFPVFAVSVVPNAGEPKGFGEINAEIKCGGETVKPGDYIVGDDNGVVVVPKERGYEIARRAVEVEKNESRIRDEIKRGRTLSQVMSLKKWEKK
;
A
#
# COMPACT_ATOMS: atom_id res chain seq x y z
N MET A 1 -28.00 -6.97 0.85
CA MET A 1 -26.70 -7.68 0.87
C MET A 1 -26.95 -8.92 0.06
N ASP A 2 -26.23 -9.09 -1.03
CA ASP A 2 -26.63 -10.11 -2.00
C ASP A 2 -26.05 -11.45 -1.57
N TRP A 3 -24.71 -11.52 -1.38
CA TRP A 3 -23.99 -12.72 -0.93
C TRP A 3 -23.15 -12.42 0.31
N ILE A 4 -22.84 -13.46 1.10
CA ILE A 4 -21.96 -13.40 2.28
C ILE A 4 -20.78 -14.33 2.07
N GLU A 5 -19.56 -13.81 2.24
CA GLU A 5 -18.33 -14.58 2.05
C GLU A 5 -17.70 -14.98 3.39
N ALA A 6 -17.38 -16.25 3.53
CA ALA A 6 -16.41 -16.75 4.49
C ALA A 6 -15.02 -16.68 3.84
N GLY A 7 -14.29 -15.58 4.11
CA GLY A 7 -12.96 -15.38 3.52
C GLY A 7 -11.91 -16.38 4.02
N THR A 8 -10.86 -16.62 3.23
CA THR A 8 -9.81 -17.60 3.56
C THR A 8 -9.22 -17.46 4.97
N PRO A 9 -8.89 -16.27 5.50
CA PRO A 9 -8.36 -16.16 6.86
C PRO A 9 -9.33 -16.67 7.92
N LEU A 10 -10.63 -16.38 7.78
CA LEU A 10 -11.66 -16.83 8.70
C LEU A 10 -11.81 -18.35 8.66
N ILE A 11 -11.88 -18.93 7.45
CA ILE A 11 -11.94 -20.38 7.25
C ILE A 11 -10.71 -21.07 7.83
N LYS A 12 -9.51 -20.52 7.63
CA LYS A 12 -8.27 -21.10 8.17
C LYS A 12 -8.19 -21.02 9.69
N SER A 13 -8.77 -19.98 10.30
CA SER A 13 -8.78 -19.83 11.76
C SER A 13 -9.83 -20.68 12.46
N GLU A 14 -11.04 -20.77 11.89
CA GLU A 14 -12.22 -21.37 12.56
C GLU A 14 -12.70 -22.67 11.91
N GLY A 15 -12.08 -23.07 10.80
CA GLY A 15 -12.52 -24.20 9.98
C GLY A 15 -13.92 -23.99 9.39
N MET A 16 -14.58 -25.10 9.05
CA MET A 16 -15.93 -25.08 8.48
C MET A 16 -17.02 -24.65 9.46
N ASN A 17 -16.70 -24.47 10.75
CA ASN A 17 -17.65 -23.90 11.69
C ASN A 17 -18.04 -22.46 11.30
N ALA A 18 -17.12 -21.70 10.70
CA ALA A 18 -17.43 -20.37 10.17
C ALA A 18 -18.56 -20.41 9.13
N VAL A 19 -18.48 -21.33 8.17
CA VAL A 19 -19.49 -21.48 7.12
C VAL A 19 -20.84 -21.92 7.71
N ARG A 20 -20.83 -22.88 8.66
CA ARG A 20 -22.06 -23.34 9.33
C ARG A 20 -22.76 -22.21 10.07
N GLN A 21 -22.02 -21.43 10.86
CA GLN A 21 -22.58 -20.30 11.61
C GLN A 21 -23.12 -19.21 10.68
N LEU A 22 -22.43 -18.94 9.56
CA LEU A 22 -22.95 -17.98 8.57
C LEU A 22 -24.24 -18.46 7.93
N LYS A 23 -24.34 -19.75 7.56
CA LYS A 23 -25.58 -20.31 6.99
C LYS A 23 -26.73 -20.30 8.00
N GLU A 24 -26.44 -20.62 9.26
CA GLU A 24 -27.44 -20.58 10.34
C GLU A 24 -27.93 -19.14 10.62
N ALA A 25 -27.02 -18.17 10.65
CA ALA A 25 -27.36 -16.76 10.89
C ALA A 25 -28.06 -16.09 9.69
N PHE A 26 -27.77 -16.54 8.47
CA PHE A 26 -28.26 -15.94 7.23
C PHE A 26 -28.80 -17.00 6.25
N PRO A 27 -29.87 -17.73 6.61
CA PRO A 27 -30.36 -18.89 5.85
C PRO A 27 -30.81 -18.52 4.43
N ASP A 28 -31.37 -17.31 4.26
CA ASP A 28 -31.91 -16.82 2.99
C ASP A 28 -30.86 -16.13 2.09
N HIS A 29 -29.59 -16.10 2.52
CA HIS A 29 -28.51 -15.49 1.75
C HIS A 29 -27.63 -16.57 1.13
N VAL A 30 -27.03 -16.23 -0.01
CA VAL A 30 -26.00 -17.05 -0.66
C VAL A 30 -24.73 -16.99 0.16
N ILE A 31 -24.22 -18.15 0.59
CA ILE A 31 -22.97 -18.29 1.32
C ILE A 31 -21.85 -18.72 0.37
N LEU A 32 -20.83 -17.87 0.26
CA LEU A 32 -19.62 -18.09 -0.54
C LEU A 32 -18.48 -18.53 0.38
N ALA A 33 -17.90 -19.71 0.16
CA ALA A 33 -16.75 -20.19 0.93
C ALA A 33 -15.46 -20.01 0.12
N ASP A 34 -14.57 -19.09 0.55
CA ASP A 34 -13.27 -18.86 -0.08
C ASP A 34 -12.23 -19.89 0.39
N MET A 35 -12.44 -21.15 -0.01
CA MET A 35 -11.60 -22.30 0.35
C MET A 35 -10.19 -22.17 -0.23
N LYS A 36 -10.06 -21.55 -1.41
CA LYS A 36 -8.82 -21.55 -2.22
C LYS A 36 -8.28 -22.96 -2.42
N THR A 37 -9.20 -23.88 -2.71
CA THR A 37 -8.88 -25.27 -3.01
C THR A 37 -7.87 -25.34 -4.15
N ILE A 38 -6.71 -25.91 -3.84
CA ILE A 38 -5.62 -26.15 -4.79
C ILE A 38 -5.41 -27.64 -5.04
N ASP A 39 -5.77 -28.47 -4.06
CA ASP A 39 -5.63 -29.92 -4.07
C ASP A 39 -6.88 -30.56 -3.45
N THR A 40 -7.10 -31.85 -3.69
CA THR A 40 -8.21 -32.64 -3.14
C THR A 40 -9.60 -32.07 -3.45
N GLY A 41 -9.79 -31.64 -4.70
CA GLY A 41 -10.99 -30.92 -5.18
C GLY A 41 -12.30 -31.49 -4.64
N ALA A 42 -12.56 -32.79 -4.84
CA ALA A 42 -13.79 -33.41 -4.38
C ALA A 42 -14.00 -33.33 -2.85
N MET A 43 -12.95 -33.50 -2.07
CA MET A 43 -13.01 -33.53 -0.60
C MET A 43 -13.31 -32.15 -0.02
N GLU A 44 -12.63 -31.11 -0.51
CA GLU A 44 -12.86 -29.74 -0.02
C GLU A 44 -14.21 -29.18 -0.45
N ILE A 45 -14.66 -29.46 -1.69
CA ILE A 45 -16.00 -29.09 -2.15
C ILE A 45 -17.08 -29.80 -1.32
N GLU A 46 -16.93 -31.10 -1.05
CA GLU A 46 -17.84 -31.84 -0.16
C GLU A 46 -17.91 -31.21 1.24
N MET A 47 -16.75 -30.84 1.80
CA MET A 47 -16.65 -30.28 3.13
C MET A 47 -17.38 -28.94 3.24
N ALA A 48 -17.17 -28.04 2.28
CA ALA A 48 -17.82 -26.74 2.22
C ALA A 48 -19.33 -26.85 1.96
N ALA A 49 -19.74 -27.73 1.02
CA ALA A 49 -21.14 -27.96 0.71
C ALA A 49 -21.92 -28.49 1.92
N LYS A 50 -21.37 -29.51 2.62
CA LYS A 50 -21.96 -30.04 3.85
C LYS A 50 -22.00 -29.02 4.99
N ALA A 51 -21.16 -27.99 4.95
CA ALA A 51 -21.17 -26.90 5.92
C ALA A 51 -22.22 -25.82 5.60
N GLY A 52 -22.88 -25.89 4.43
CA GLY A 52 -23.93 -24.96 4.04
C GLY A 52 -23.48 -23.88 3.04
N ALA A 53 -22.33 -24.04 2.39
CA ALA A 53 -21.93 -23.15 1.30
C ALA A 53 -22.82 -23.37 0.06
N ASP A 54 -23.23 -22.28 -0.58
CA ASP A 54 -23.97 -22.28 -1.85
C ASP A 54 -23.00 -22.16 -3.04
N ILE A 55 -21.87 -21.49 -2.83
CA ILE A 55 -20.78 -21.31 -3.80
C ILE A 55 -19.44 -21.58 -3.11
N VAL A 56 -18.54 -22.29 -3.78
CA VAL A 56 -17.18 -22.58 -3.27
C VAL A 56 -16.13 -22.01 -4.22
N ILE A 57 -15.15 -21.29 -3.67
CA ILE A 57 -14.03 -20.74 -4.42
C ILE A 57 -12.85 -21.70 -4.40
N LEU A 58 -12.30 -21.98 -5.58
CA LEU A 58 -11.07 -22.74 -5.79
C LEU A 58 -10.04 -21.91 -6.56
N LEU A 59 -8.77 -22.31 -6.52
CA LEU A 59 -7.73 -21.64 -7.30
C LEU A 59 -7.75 -22.12 -8.75
N GLY A 60 -7.88 -21.17 -9.68
CA GLY A 60 -7.80 -21.45 -11.11
C GLY A 60 -6.44 -22.00 -11.53
N SER A 61 -5.39 -21.82 -10.73
CA SER A 61 -4.07 -22.42 -10.94
C SER A 61 -3.96 -23.89 -10.52
N ALA A 62 -5.02 -24.50 -9.96
CA ALA A 62 -5.02 -25.92 -9.63
C ALA A 62 -4.91 -26.81 -10.88
N ASP A 63 -4.39 -28.03 -10.70
CA ASP A 63 -4.34 -29.02 -11.77
C ASP A 63 -5.72 -29.35 -12.34
N ASP A 64 -5.78 -29.61 -13.64
CA ASP A 64 -7.04 -29.87 -14.36
C ASP A 64 -7.81 -31.06 -13.78
N SER A 65 -7.11 -32.09 -13.30
CA SER A 65 -7.73 -33.24 -12.61
C SER A 65 -8.44 -32.82 -11.32
N THR A 66 -7.84 -31.91 -10.55
CA THR A 66 -8.42 -31.36 -9.33
C THR A 66 -9.66 -30.53 -9.65
N ILE A 67 -9.61 -29.70 -10.69
CA ILE A 67 -10.76 -28.92 -11.17
C ILE A 67 -11.90 -29.84 -11.57
N GLN A 68 -11.63 -30.88 -12.36
CA GLN A 68 -12.65 -31.83 -12.81
C GLN A 68 -13.28 -32.59 -11.64
N ASP A 69 -12.48 -33.00 -10.65
CA ASP A 69 -12.98 -33.61 -9.41
C ASP A 69 -13.86 -32.65 -8.60
N ALA A 70 -13.44 -31.40 -8.46
CA ALA A 70 -14.22 -30.36 -7.81
C ALA A 70 -15.57 -30.14 -8.52
N VAL A 71 -15.56 -30.05 -9.86
CA VAL A 71 -16.79 -29.90 -10.67
C VAL A 71 -17.73 -31.08 -10.46
N ARG A 72 -17.23 -32.33 -10.51
CA ARG A 72 -18.05 -33.52 -10.24
C ARG A 72 -18.68 -33.48 -8.85
N ALA A 73 -17.89 -33.13 -7.82
CA ALA A 73 -18.41 -33.00 -6.45
C ALA A 73 -19.43 -31.88 -6.32
N ALA A 74 -19.19 -30.73 -6.95
CA ALA A 74 -20.09 -29.59 -6.92
C ALA A 74 -21.47 -29.94 -7.50
N ARG A 75 -21.50 -30.64 -8.64
CA ARG A 75 -22.75 -31.14 -9.25
C ARG A 75 -23.46 -32.17 -8.36
N LYS A 76 -22.71 -33.06 -7.70
CA LYS A 76 -23.26 -34.05 -6.76
C LYS A 76 -23.94 -33.39 -5.55
N TYR A 77 -23.34 -32.32 -5.02
CA TYR A 77 -23.83 -31.64 -3.81
C TYR A 77 -24.73 -30.42 -4.11
N GLY A 78 -24.93 -30.08 -5.38
CA GLY A 78 -25.80 -28.97 -5.79
C GLY A 78 -25.24 -27.58 -5.50
N VAL A 79 -23.91 -27.45 -5.39
CA VAL A 79 -23.23 -26.17 -5.17
C VAL A 79 -22.60 -25.65 -6.45
N LYS A 80 -22.37 -24.34 -6.53
CA LYS A 80 -21.68 -23.71 -7.66
C LYS A 80 -20.19 -23.51 -7.37
N LEU A 81 -19.39 -23.43 -8.42
CA LEU A 81 -17.96 -23.17 -8.31
C LEU A 81 -17.57 -21.80 -8.86
N MET A 82 -16.70 -21.12 -8.14
CA MET A 82 -16.03 -19.92 -8.59
C MET A 82 -14.53 -20.19 -8.66
N ALA A 83 -13.90 -19.96 -9.80
CA ALA A 83 -12.45 -20.10 -9.93
C ALA A 83 -11.75 -18.74 -9.78
N ASP A 84 -10.84 -18.65 -8.82
CA ASP A 84 -10.01 -17.48 -8.54
C ASP A 84 -8.74 -17.51 -9.40
N LEU A 85 -8.56 -16.49 -10.25
CA LEU A 85 -7.42 -16.37 -11.15
C LEU A 85 -6.18 -15.74 -10.51
N ILE A 86 -6.16 -15.55 -9.18
CA ILE A 86 -4.98 -15.09 -8.46
C ILE A 86 -3.75 -15.92 -8.86
N SER A 87 -2.67 -15.22 -9.24
CA SER A 87 -1.41 -15.83 -9.68
C SER A 87 -1.48 -16.77 -10.90
N ALA A 88 -2.56 -16.75 -11.69
CA ALA A 88 -2.62 -17.50 -12.94
C ALA A 88 -1.65 -16.90 -13.99
N GLY A 89 -0.85 -17.75 -14.65
CA GLY A 89 0.17 -17.29 -15.61
C GLY A 89 -0.42 -16.63 -16.87
N GLU A 90 -1.42 -17.25 -17.49
CA GLU A 90 -2.19 -16.69 -18.62
C GLU A 90 -3.69 -16.60 -18.24
N PRO A 91 -4.12 -15.62 -17.43
CA PRO A 91 -5.43 -15.67 -16.80
C PRO A 91 -6.60 -15.69 -17.80
N ALA A 92 -6.50 -15.00 -18.94
CA ALA A 92 -7.57 -14.98 -19.94
C ALA A 92 -7.79 -16.35 -20.58
N LYS A 93 -6.70 -17.01 -20.99
CA LYS A 93 -6.72 -18.38 -21.52
C LYS A 93 -7.16 -19.38 -20.46
N ARG A 94 -6.68 -19.23 -19.23
CA ARG A 94 -7.05 -20.12 -18.13
C ARG A 94 -8.54 -19.99 -17.78
N ALA A 95 -9.09 -18.78 -17.80
CA ALA A 95 -10.51 -18.54 -17.58
C ALA A 95 -11.37 -19.30 -18.60
N ALA A 96 -11.02 -19.24 -19.89
CA ALA A 96 -11.74 -19.97 -20.93
C ALA A 96 -11.72 -21.49 -20.70
N GLN A 97 -10.54 -22.05 -20.38
CA GLN A 97 -10.40 -23.48 -20.05
C GLN A 97 -11.26 -23.90 -18.85
N LEU A 98 -11.26 -23.08 -17.79
CA LEU A 98 -12.04 -23.35 -16.58
C LEU A 98 -13.54 -23.34 -16.86
N VAL A 99 -14.01 -22.43 -17.71
CA VAL A 99 -15.41 -22.39 -18.17
C VAL A 99 -15.76 -23.66 -18.96
N ASP A 100 -14.90 -24.09 -19.88
CA ASP A 100 -15.10 -25.34 -20.64
C ASP A 100 -15.13 -26.59 -19.74
N MET A 101 -14.41 -26.55 -18.61
CA MET A 101 -14.44 -27.61 -17.58
C MET A 101 -15.71 -27.58 -16.70
N GLY A 102 -16.55 -26.55 -16.82
CA GLY A 102 -17.81 -26.43 -16.11
C GLY A 102 -17.78 -25.58 -14.84
N ILE A 103 -16.80 -24.67 -14.69
CA ILE A 103 -16.81 -23.64 -13.65
C ILE A 103 -17.94 -22.63 -13.91
N ASP A 104 -18.66 -22.24 -12.85
CA ASP A 104 -19.86 -21.40 -12.96
C ASP A 104 -19.54 -19.89 -12.93
N TYR A 105 -18.45 -19.50 -12.26
CA TYR A 105 -18.01 -18.11 -12.10
C TYR A 105 -16.50 -17.97 -12.20
N ILE A 106 -16.02 -16.86 -12.75
CA ILE A 106 -14.60 -16.50 -12.75
C ILE A 106 -14.37 -15.30 -11.84
N ASN A 107 -13.43 -15.40 -10.90
CA ASN A 107 -13.02 -14.31 -10.04
C ASN A 107 -11.66 -13.76 -10.46
N ILE A 108 -11.63 -12.47 -10.81
CA ILE A 108 -10.39 -11.73 -11.02
C ILE A 108 -10.02 -11.09 -9.70
N HIS A 109 -9.03 -11.68 -9.05
CA HIS A 109 -8.59 -11.28 -7.74
C HIS A 109 -7.20 -10.66 -7.84
N ALA A 110 -7.06 -9.39 -7.47
CA ALA A 110 -5.76 -8.88 -7.10
C ALA A 110 -5.43 -9.38 -5.70
N GLY A 111 -4.51 -10.33 -5.59
CA GLY A 111 -4.04 -10.81 -4.29
C GLY A 111 -3.54 -9.65 -3.41
N ILE A 112 -3.56 -9.81 -2.09
CA ILE A 112 -3.06 -8.78 -1.17
C ILE A 112 -1.64 -8.37 -1.58
N ASP A 113 -0.76 -9.33 -1.89
CA ASP A 113 0.61 -9.04 -2.32
C ASP A 113 0.70 -8.34 -3.69
N GLN A 114 -0.17 -8.68 -4.65
CA GLN A 114 -0.22 -8.01 -5.98
C GLN A 114 -0.79 -6.58 -5.88
N GLN A 115 -1.72 -6.35 -4.95
CA GLN A 115 -2.18 -5.00 -4.65
C GLN A 115 -1.07 -4.12 -4.04
N MET A 116 -0.06 -4.73 -3.42
CA MET A 116 1.08 -4.00 -2.86
C MET A 116 2.09 -3.60 -3.93
N THR A 117 2.11 -4.27 -5.09
CA THR A 117 2.95 -3.92 -6.24
C THR A 117 2.27 -2.97 -7.22
N GLY A 118 0.96 -2.72 -7.08
CA GLY A 118 0.21 -1.75 -7.87
C GLY A 118 -0.35 -2.29 -9.18
N GLU A 119 -0.43 -3.62 -9.34
CA GLU A 119 -1.14 -4.22 -10.48
C GLU A 119 -2.63 -3.91 -10.43
N ASP A 120 -3.19 -3.48 -11.57
CA ASP A 120 -4.62 -3.17 -11.69
C ASP A 120 -5.40 -4.39 -12.19
N PRO A 121 -6.20 -5.06 -11.34
CA PRO A 121 -7.01 -6.21 -11.75
C PRO A 121 -8.03 -5.87 -12.85
N LEU A 122 -8.38 -4.60 -13.04
CA LEU A 122 -9.32 -4.17 -14.07
C LEU A 122 -8.76 -4.26 -15.49
N LYS A 123 -7.42 -4.27 -15.67
CA LYS A 123 -6.79 -4.43 -16.99
C LYS A 123 -7.09 -5.81 -17.59
N LEU A 124 -7.17 -6.83 -16.74
CA LEU A 124 -7.48 -8.20 -17.13
C LEU A 124 -8.92 -8.34 -17.63
N MET A 125 -9.87 -7.60 -17.06
CA MET A 125 -11.28 -7.65 -17.49
C MET A 125 -11.51 -7.19 -18.91
N LYS A 126 -10.80 -6.14 -19.38
CA LYS A 126 -11.04 -5.58 -20.72
C LYS A 126 -10.87 -6.60 -21.85
N ASN A 127 -10.12 -7.68 -21.62
CA ASN A 127 -9.81 -8.70 -22.62
C ASN A 127 -10.49 -10.05 -22.35
N LEU A 128 -11.34 -10.15 -21.31
CA LEU A 128 -12.03 -11.38 -20.92
C LEU A 128 -13.44 -11.39 -21.51
N ASN A 129 -13.62 -12.04 -22.65
CA ASN A 129 -14.94 -12.35 -23.20
C ASN A 129 -15.26 -13.83 -22.97
N ILE A 130 -15.89 -14.12 -21.83
CA ILE A 130 -16.19 -15.49 -21.39
C ILE A 130 -17.68 -15.64 -21.09
N GLY A 131 -18.25 -16.82 -21.36
CA GLY A 131 -19.70 -17.08 -21.27
C GLY A 131 -20.28 -17.15 -19.85
N VAL A 132 -19.51 -16.80 -18.82
CA VAL A 132 -19.91 -16.85 -17.41
C VAL A 132 -19.77 -15.49 -16.74
N GLN A 133 -20.43 -15.32 -15.60
CA GLN A 133 -20.33 -14.08 -14.83
C GLN A 133 -18.94 -13.93 -14.20
N VAL A 134 -18.41 -12.70 -14.30
CA VAL A 134 -17.13 -12.32 -13.72
C VAL A 134 -17.34 -11.61 -12.38
N ALA A 135 -16.62 -12.09 -11.38
CA ALA A 135 -16.42 -11.45 -10.09
C ALA A 135 -15.08 -10.70 -10.06
N VAL A 136 -15.04 -9.60 -9.30
CA VAL A 136 -13.79 -8.91 -8.97
C VAL A 136 -13.63 -8.84 -7.47
N ALA A 137 -12.45 -9.19 -6.99
CA ALA A 137 -12.08 -9.17 -5.59
C ALA A 137 -10.71 -8.50 -5.39
N GLY A 138 -10.46 -8.07 -4.16
CA GLY A 138 -9.15 -7.57 -3.75
C GLY A 138 -9.13 -6.07 -3.45
N GLY A 139 -9.28 -5.72 -2.16
CA GLY A 139 -9.02 -4.35 -1.68
C GLY A 139 -9.91 -3.26 -2.26
N LEU A 140 -11.09 -3.62 -2.77
CA LEU A 140 -11.98 -2.70 -3.46
C LEU A 140 -12.61 -1.68 -2.49
N ASP A 141 -12.45 -0.40 -2.80
CA ASP A 141 -13.25 0.71 -2.25
C ASP A 141 -14.42 1.06 -3.18
N ALA A 142 -15.24 2.05 -2.80
CA ALA A 142 -16.40 2.48 -3.60
C ALA A 142 -16.01 2.86 -5.05
N LYS A 143 -14.87 3.53 -5.25
CA LYS A 143 -14.43 3.97 -6.56
C LYS A 143 -13.98 2.81 -7.45
N SER A 144 -13.17 1.91 -6.90
CA SER A 144 -12.73 0.71 -7.62
C SER A 144 -13.89 -0.26 -7.89
N ALA A 145 -14.89 -0.32 -7.00
CA ALA A 145 -16.11 -1.09 -7.21
C ALA A 145 -16.92 -0.54 -8.40
N ALA A 146 -17.10 0.79 -8.48
CA ALA A 146 -17.75 1.43 -9.64
C ALA A 146 -17.01 1.10 -10.95
N ARG A 147 -15.67 1.26 -10.96
CA ARG A 147 -14.84 0.92 -12.12
C ARG A 147 -14.94 -0.55 -12.51
N ALA A 148 -15.06 -1.46 -11.54
CA ALA A 148 -15.22 -2.88 -11.80
C ALA A 148 -16.53 -3.16 -12.56
N VAL A 149 -17.65 -2.60 -12.08
CA VAL A 149 -18.96 -2.76 -12.72
C VAL A 149 -18.98 -2.14 -14.12
N MET A 150 -18.42 -0.94 -14.29
CA MET A 150 -18.30 -0.30 -15.61
C MET A 150 -17.46 -1.10 -16.60
N SER A 151 -16.52 -1.89 -16.09
CA SER A 151 -15.65 -2.77 -16.89
C SER A 151 -16.27 -4.16 -17.14
N GLY A 152 -17.52 -4.39 -16.72
CA GLY A 152 -18.29 -5.60 -17.00
C GLY A 152 -18.42 -6.59 -15.84
N ALA A 153 -17.86 -6.30 -14.66
CA ALA A 153 -18.03 -7.14 -13.49
C ALA A 153 -19.51 -7.23 -13.08
N ARG A 154 -20.00 -8.44 -12.86
CA ARG A 154 -21.36 -8.70 -12.37
C ARG A 154 -21.40 -8.96 -10.87
N ILE A 155 -20.26 -9.35 -10.30
CA ILE A 155 -20.10 -9.64 -8.88
C ILE A 155 -18.92 -8.81 -8.35
N VAL A 156 -19.09 -8.16 -7.20
CA VAL A 156 -18.06 -7.35 -6.56
C VAL A 156 -17.89 -7.85 -5.13
N ILE A 157 -16.71 -8.38 -4.80
CA ILE A 157 -16.41 -8.98 -3.50
C ILE A 157 -15.57 -7.99 -2.67
N VAL A 158 -16.13 -7.54 -1.54
CA VAL A 158 -15.50 -6.53 -0.68
C VAL A 158 -15.43 -6.99 0.77
N GLY A 159 -14.21 -7.15 1.27
CA GLY A 159 -13.94 -7.47 2.68
C GLY A 159 -13.35 -6.28 3.44
N GLY A 160 -12.02 -6.12 3.34
CA GLY A 160 -11.21 -5.24 4.19
C GLY A 160 -11.71 -3.81 4.35
N ASN A 161 -12.14 -3.15 3.26
CA ASN A 161 -12.61 -1.75 3.31
C ASN A 161 -13.96 -1.57 4.02
N ILE A 162 -14.71 -2.65 4.23
CA ILE A 162 -15.91 -2.65 5.07
C ILE A 162 -15.52 -3.00 6.51
N VAL A 163 -14.92 -4.17 6.72
CA VAL A 163 -14.72 -4.73 8.07
C VAL A 163 -13.70 -3.98 8.93
N ARG A 164 -12.77 -3.23 8.30
CA ARG A 164 -11.78 -2.39 9.01
C ARG A 164 -12.24 -0.94 9.20
N SER A 165 -13.42 -0.57 8.70
CA SER A 165 -13.96 0.78 8.87
C SER A 165 -14.45 1.01 10.30
N SER A 166 -14.27 2.22 10.82
CA SER A 166 -14.88 2.65 12.09
C SER A 166 -16.41 2.70 12.01
N ASN A 167 -16.97 2.83 10.80
CA ASN A 167 -18.40 2.74 10.52
C ASN A 167 -18.65 1.78 9.35
N VAL A 168 -18.82 0.50 9.69
CA VAL A 168 -19.03 -0.59 8.72
C VAL A 168 -20.28 -0.40 7.87
N THR A 169 -21.37 0.12 8.47
CA THR A 169 -22.64 0.36 7.76
C THR A 169 -22.52 1.47 6.73
N ALA A 170 -21.85 2.58 7.07
CA ALA A 170 -21.63 3.67 6.12
C ALA A 170 -20.71 3.23 4.97
N ALA A 171 -19.64 2.50 5.27
CA ALA A 171 -18.74 1.95 4.25
C ALA A 171 -19.48 1.02 3.27
N ALA A 172 -20.27 0.07 3.79
CA ALA A 172 -21.06 -0.83 2.96
C ALA A 172 -22.09 -0.08 2.09
N LYS A 173 -22.77 0.94 2.64
CA LYS A 173 -23.73 1.76 1.87
C LYS A 173 -23.05 2.54 0.75
N ALA A 174 -21.91 3.17 1.02
CA ALA A 174 -21.17 3.94 0.02
C ALA A 174 -20.73 3.05 -1.16
N ILE A 175 -20.21 1.85 -0.85
CA ILE A 175 -19.81 0.87 -1.88
C ILE A 175 -21.02 0.36 -2.65
N ARG A 176 -22.17 0.15 -1.99
CA ARG A 176 -23.38 -0.27 -2.70
C ARG A 176 -23.87 0.80 -3.68
N GLN A 177 -23.91 2.05 -3.24
CA GLN A 177 -24.33 3.17 -4.08
C GLN A 177 -23.44 3.32 -5.32
N SER A 178 -22.13 3.16 -5.17
CA SER A 178 -21.19 3.24 -6.29
C SER A 178 -21.30 2.07 -7.28
N ILE A 179 -21.79 0.91 -6.83
CA ILE A 179 -22.11 -0.24 -7.70
C ILE A 179 -23.43 0.01 -8.46
N ASP A 180 -24.44 0.55 -7.78
CA ASP A 180 -25.77 0.78 -8.36
C ASP A 180 -25.80 1.94 -9.36
N ALA A 181 -25.02 2.99 -9.10
CA ALA A 181 -24.88 4.17 -9.95
C ALA A 181 -23.40 4.53 -10.13
N PRO A 182 -22.67 3.79 -10.99
CA PRO A 182 -21.24 4.01 -11.17
C PRO A 182 -20.98 5.34 -11.88
N ASP A 183 -20.25 6.23 -11.22
CA ASP A 183 -19.77 7.49 -11.77
C ASP A 183 -18.27 7.65 -11.52
N ILE A 184 -17.53 7.88 -12.60
CA ILE A 184 -16.07 8.11 -12.62
C ILE A 184 -15.71 9.41 -13.35
N THR A 185 -16.70 10.27 -13.63
CA THR A 185 -16.48 11.49 -14.41
C THR A 185 -15.56 12.46 -13.65
N GLY A 186 -14.50 12.93 -14.33
CA GLY A 186 -13.56 13.92 -13.79
C GLY A 186 -12.27 13.37 -13.16
N GLU A 187 -12.04 12.06 -13.13
CA GLU A 187 -10.81 11.52 -12.55
C GLU A 187 -9.64 11.51 -13.56
N LYS A 188 -8.54 12.17 -13.18
CA LYS A 188 -7.22 11.93 -13.80
C LYS A 188 -6.67 10.61 -13.27
N GLU A 189 -6.13 9.79 -14.15
CA GLU A 189 -5.37 8.60 -13.77
C GLU A 189 -4.10 9.03 -13.02
N ILE A 190 -4.14 9.01 -11.68
CA ILE A 190 -3.00 9.34 -10.83
C ILE A 190 -1.97 8.22 -10.94
N SER A 191 -0.73 8.59 -11.23
CA SER A 191 0.38 7.64 -11.35
C SER A 191 0.62 6.90 -10.03
N ILE A 192 1.17 5.68 -10.09
CA ILE A 192 1.55 4.91 -8.88
C ILE A 192 2.49 5.73 -7.99
N ASP A 193 3.35 6.52 -8.61
CA ASP A 193 4.30 7.37 -7.90
C ASP A 193 3.61 8.50 -7.12
N GLU A 194 2.70 9.24 -7.75
CA GLU A 194 1.93 10.29 -7.06
C GLU A 194 1.10 9.70 -5.91
N LYS A 195 0.48 8.53 -6.12
CA LYS A 195 -0.21 7.79 -5.04
C LYS A 195 0.75 7.41 -3.92
N THR A 196 1.97 6.98 -4.25
CA THR A 196 2.98 6.62 -3.26
C THR A 196 3.35 7.82 -2.40
N ILE A 197 3.63 8.97 -3.02
CA ILE A 197 3.94 10.22 -2.31
C ILE A 197 2.76 10.67 -1.44
N GLU A 198 1.52 10.57 -1.93
CA GLU A 198 0.32 10.91 -1.16
C GLU A 198 0.19 10.02 0.09
N LEU A 199 0.37 8.70 -0.05
CA LEU A 199 0.35 7.77 1.09
C LEU A 199 1.47 8.10 2.10
N LEU A 200 2.69 8.37 1.61
CA LEU A 200 3.84 8.74 2.44
C LEU A 200 3.63 10.08 3.18
N LYS A 201 2.89 11.03 2.59
CA LYS A 201 2.50 12.28 3.27
C LYS A 201 1.59 12.03 4.46
N HIS A 202 0.77 10.97 4.45
CA HIS A 202 -0.15 10.66 5.55
C HIS A 202 0.47 9.90 6.73
N VAL A 203 1.59 9.21 6.55
CA VAL A 203 2.21 8.34 7.57
C VAL A 203 3.49 8.95 8.15
N SER A 204 3.79 8.71 9.42
CA SER A 204 4.99 9.23 10.07
C SER A 204 6.25 8.44 9.68
N THR A 205 7.44 9.02 9.89
CA THR A 205 8.71 8.32 9.64
C THR A 205 8.88 7.04 10.49
N PRO A 206 8.41 6.96 11.76
CA PRO A 206 8.37 5.68 12.49
C PRO A 206 7.51 4.61 11.80
N ASN A 207 6.32 4.97 11.31
CA ASN A 207 5.43 4.01 10.63
C ASN A 207 6.10 3.42 9.38
N ILE A 208 6.83 4.26 8.63
CA ILE A 208 7.58 3.83 7.44
C ILE A 208 8.74 2.92 7.86
N SER A 209 9.49 3.29 8.90
CA SER A 209 10.60 2.45 9.39
C SER A 209 10.10 1.08 9.85
N ASP A 210 9.00 1.02 10.60
CA ASP A 210 8.39 -0.24 11.04
C ASP A 210 7.90 -1.09 9.87
N ALA A 211 7.28 -0.47 8.86
CA ALA A 211 6.90 -1.12 7.60
C ALA A 211 8.11 -1.71 6.84
N MET A 212 9.30 -1.15 7.03
CA MET A 212 10.58 -1.62 6.47
C MET A 212 11.39 -2.51 7.44
N HIS A 213 10.79 -2.97 8.55
CA HIS A 213 11.46 -3.75 9.59
C HIS A 213 12.63 -3.00 10.27
N ARG A 214 12.41 -1.73 10.61
CA ARG A 214 13.37 -0.84 11.30
C ARG A 214 14.60 -0.49 10.46
N LYS A 215 14.38 -0.22 9.17
CA LYS A 215 15.42 0.17 8.19
C LYS A 215 15.10 1.51 7.54
N GLY A 216 16.07 2.05 6.81
CA GLY A 216 15.92 3.26 5.99
C GLY A 216 16.03 4.58 6.75
N ALA A 217 16.14 4.56 8.09
CA ALA A 217 16.27 5.76 8.90
C ALA A 217 17.69 6.34 8.83
N MET A 218 17.80 7.59 8.40
CA MET A 218 19.05 8.34 8.35
C MET A 218 19.50 8.74 9.76
N LYS A 219 20.81 8.62 10.01
CA LYS A 219 21.45 8.93 11.30
C LYS A 219 21.88 10.39 11.36
N ASN A 220 21.79 10.97 12.55
CA ASN A 220 22.26 12.33 12.89
C ASN A 220 21.60 13.50 12.14
N ILE A 221 20.70 13.23 11.20
CA ILE A 221 19.94 14.25 10.48
C ILE A 221 18.69 14.62 11.30
N ARG A 222 18.52 15.91 11.59
CA ARG A 222 17.44 16.43 12.44
C ARG A 222 16.65 17.53 11.74
N SER A 223 15.36 17.62 12.06
CA SER A 223 14.51 18.73 11.60
C SER A 223 15.01 20.06 12.16
N ILE A 224 15.23 21.02 11.26
CA ILE A 224 15.64 22.39 11.58
C ILE A 224 14.41 23.26 11.86
N CYS A 225 13.28 22.92 11.24
CA CYS A 225 11.99 23.58 11.39
C CYS A 225 10.96 22.58 11.98
N PRO A 226 10.77 22.57 13.30
CA PRO A 226 9.81 21.67 13.95
C PRO A 226 8.39 21.80 13.39
N GLY A 227 7.65 20.70 13.33
CA GLY A 227 6.28 20.66 12.81
C GLY A 227 6.18 20.68 11.28
N THR A 228 7.31 20.66 10.57
CA THR A 228 7.34 20.54 9.11
C THR A 228 7.49 19.10 8.66
N LYS A 229 7.00 18.80 7.45
CA LYS A 229 7.09 17.48 6.84
C LYS A 229 7.46 17.58 5.38
N ALA A 230 8.42 16.76 4.96
CA ALA A 230 8.77 16.58 3.56
C ALA A 230 8.42 15.16 3.11
N ALA A 231 7.90 15.03 1.89
CA ALA A 231 7.69 13.75 1.24
C ALA A 231 7.75 13.94 -0.28
N GLY A 232 8.71 13.31 -0.95
CA GLY A 232 8.95 13.48 -2.38
C GLY A 232 10.05 12.58 -2.92
N ARG A 233 10.36 12.70 -4.21
CA ARG A 233 11.44 11.94 -4.86
C ARG A 233 12.79 12.59 -4.59
N ALA A 234 13.82 11.78 -4.40
CA ALA A 234 15.18 12.22 -4.17
C ALA A 234 15.80 12.80 -5.44
N VAL A 235 16.20 14.07 -5.38
CA VAL A 235 17.23 14.65 -6.25
C VAL A 235 18.52 14.66 -5.45
N THR A 236 19.41 13.72 -5.75
CA THR A 236 20.63 13.53 -4.97
C THR A 236 21.73 14.47 -5.44
N VAL A 237 22.52 14.97 -4.49
CA VAL A 237 23.67 15.83 -4.73
C VAL A 237 24.85 15.32 -3.92
N ALA A 238 25.94 14.98 -4.59
CA ALA A 238 27.22 14.75 -3.96
C ALA A 238 28.07 16.00 -4.13
N THR A 239 28.45 16.64 -3.02
CA THR A 239 29.32 17.83 -3.06
C THR A 239 30.57 17.64 -2.20
N PHE A 240 31.55 18.50 -2.41
CA PHE A 240 32.77 18.57 -1.60
C PHE A 240 32.58 19.53 -0.43
N GLU A 241 33.49 19.45 0.55
CA GLU A 241 33.45 20.31 1.73
C GLU A 241 33.35 21.79 1.34
N GLY A 242 32.24 22.41 1.75
CA GLY A 242 31.99 23.82 1.54
C GLY A 242 31.77 24.21 0.09
N ASP A 243 31.43 23.29 -0.82
CA ASP A 243 30.97 23.66 -2.16
C ASP A 243 29.45 23.66 -2.24
N TRP A 244 28.87 24.84 -2.43
CA TRP A 244 27.42 25.00 -2.53
C TRP A 244 26.89 25.06 -3.96
N ALA A 245 27.76 25.11 -4.98
CA ALA A 245 27.34 25.32 -6.36
C ALA A 245 26.37 24.22 -6.85
N LYS A 246 26.73 22.94 -6.66
CA LYS A 246 25.87 21.81 -7.03
C LYS A 246 24.62 21.68 -6.18
N SER A 247 24.68 22.11 -4.92
CA SER A 247 23.52 22.14 -4.03
C SER A 247 22.46 23.11 -4.56
N VAL A 248 22.87 24.32 -4.93
CA VAL A 248 21.95 25.34 -5.49
C VAL A 248 21.51 24.98 -6.91
N GLU A 249 22.41 24.48 -7.77
CA GLU A 249 22.08 24.03 -9.13
C GLU A 249 21.03 22.91 -9.14
N ALA A 250 20.99 22.05 -8.10
CA ALA A 250 19.97 21.01 -7.99
C ALA A 250 18.55 21.55 -7.92
N ILE A 251 18.35 22.79 -7.45
CA ILE A 251 17.06 23.48 -7.46
C ILE A 251 16.55 23.65 -8.90
N ASP A 252 17.46 23.89 -9.86
CA ASP A 252 17.09 24.08 -11.25
C ASP A 252 16.62 22.80 -11.95
N ILE A 253 17.12 21.66 -11.46
CA ILE A 253 16.85 20.32 -12.00
C ILE A 253 15.62 19.69 -11.33
N ALA A 254 15.40 19.99 -10.04
CA ALA A 254 14.31 19.45 -9.26
C ALA A 254 12.93 19.89 -9.80
N LYS A 255 11.96 18.97 -9.73
CA LYS A 255 10.57 19.21 -10.10
C LYS A 255 9.73 19.56 -8.88
N GLU A 256 8.54 20.09 -9.14
CA GLU A 256 7.54 20.34 -8.10
C GLU A 256 7.30 19.06 -7.28
N GLY A 257 7.45 19.16 -5.95
CA GLY A 257 7.27 18.05 -5.02
C GLY A 257 8.50 17.16 -4.77
N ASP A 258 9.63 17.39 -5.44
CA ASP A 258 10.86 16.62 -5.17
C ASP A 258 11.51 17.05 -3.84
N VAL A 259 12.39 16.22 -3.30
CA VAL A 259 13.21 16.48 -2.12
C VAL A 259 14.67 16.42 -2.52
N ILE A 260 15.42 17.50 -2.27
CA ILE A 260 16.86 17.53 -2.54
C ILE A 260 17.59 16.85 -1.39
N VAL A 261 18.48 15.91 -1.70
CA VAL A 261 19.29 15.18 -0.71
C VAL A 261 20.76 15.43 -0.97
N ILE A 262 21.43 16.11 -0.05
CA ILE A 262 22.79 16.60 -0.19
C ILE A 262 23.71 15.80 0.72
N TYR A 263 24.74 15.20 0.15
CA TYR A 263 25.90 14.73 0.89
C TYR A 263 26.99 15.81 0.83
N ASN A 264 27.24 16.46 1.96
CA ASN A 264 28.23 17.51 2.12
C ASN A 264 29.25 17.03 3.16
N CYS A 265 30.41 16.55 2.69
CA CYS A 265 31.48 15.88 3.43
C CYS A 265 31.99 16.52 4.74
N SER A 266 31.39 17.61 5.23
CA SER A 266 31.72 18.31 6.46
C SER A 266 30.47 18.78 7.21
N PRO A 267 30.38 18.55 8.53
CA PRO A 267 29.36 19.14 9.39
C PRO A 267 29.75 20.54 9.89
N HIS A 268 30.82 21.15 9.36
CA HIS A 268 31.35 22.43 9.85
C HIS A 268 31.20 23.58 8.85
N VAL A 269 30.86 23.29 7.59
CA VAL A 269 30.69 24.29 6.53
C VAL A 269 29.35 24.06 5.85
N ALA A 270 28.49 25.09 5.83
CA ALA A 270 27.15 24.99 5.27
C ALA A 270 27.14 25.21 3.75
N PRO A 271 26.63 24.26 2.95
CA PRO A 271 26.34 24.46 1.53
C PRO A 271 24.95 25.07 1.30
N TRP A 272 24.19 25.34 2.36
CA TRP A 272 22.78 25.73 2.28
C TRP A 272 22.41 26.82 3.30
N GLY A 273 21.51 27.71 2.91
CA GLY A 273 21.01 28.81 3.72
C GLY A 273 19.64 29.32 3.26
N GLU A 274 19.28 30.53 3.68
CA GLU A 274 17.97 31.15 3.41
C GLU A 274 17.69 31.27 1.91
N LEU A 275 18.60 31.88 1.14
CA LEU A 275 18.32 32.21 -0.27
C LEU A 275 18.05 30.96 -1.12
N ALA A 276 18.77 29.87 -0.86
CA ALA A 276 18.52 28.58 -1.50
C ALA A 276 17.15 28.02 -1.07
N THR A 277 16.79 28.18 0.19
CA THR A 277 15.48 27.79 0.73
C THR A 277 14.34 28.58 0.06
N LEU A 278 14.49 29.89 -0.12
CA LEU A 278 13.51 30.72 -0.81
C LEU A 278 13.33 30.28 -2.27
N SER A 279 14.42 29.92 -2.95
CA SER A 279 14.37 29.38 -4.31
C SER A 279 13.62 28.04 -4.38
N CYS A 280 13.79 27.15 -3.39
CA CYS A 280 13.01 25.92 -3.25
C CYS A 280 11.51 26.19 -3.12
N ILE A 281 11.11 27.19 -2.32
CA ILE A 281 9.70 27.57 -2.16
C ILE A 281 9.11 28.04 -3.49
N ASN A 282 9.84 28.89 -4.23
CA ASN A 282 9.40 29.39 -5.54
C ASN A 282 9.19 28.25 -6.55
N ARG A 283 10.05 27.22 -6.49
CA ARG A 283 9.93 26.01 -7.32
C ARG A 283 9.03 24.91 -6.73
N LYS A 284 8.44 25.15 -5.56
CA LYS A 284 7.58 24.20 -4.84
C LYS A 284 8.25 22.84 -4.59
N ILE A 285 9.54 22.87 -4.24
CA ILE A 285 10.28 21.71 -3.77
C ILE A 285 9.73 21.32 -2.39
N ALA A 286 9.59 20.03 -2.11
CA ALA A 286 8.94 19.52 -0.90
C ALA A 286 9.83 19.58 0.35
N GLY A 287 11.15 19.67 0.20
CA GLY A 287 12.08 19.78 1.32
C GLY A 287 13.54 19.58 0.90
N VAL A 288 14.44 19.76 1.87
CA VAL A 288 15.90 19.56 1.68
C VAL A 288 16.46 18.74 2.85
N VAL A 289 17.27 17.75 2.53
CA VAL A 289 17.99 16.90 3.48
C VAL A 289 19.49 17.07 3.26
N ILE A 290 20.24 17.37 4.31
CA ILE A 290 21.66 17.70 4.25
C ILE A 290 22.42 16.81 5.24
N ASP A 291 23.17 15.84 4.73
CA ASP A 291 24.23 15.21 5.51
C ASP A 291 25.41 16.18 5.57
N GLY A 292 25.31 17.15 6.47
CA GLY A 292 26.18 18.32 6.56
C GLY A 292 25.53 19.45 7.36
N ALA A 293 26.09 20.65 7.23
CA ALA A 293 25.64 21.80 8.01
C ALA A 293 24.63 22.69 7.27
N VAL A 294 23.85 23.48 8.00
CA VAL A 294 22.99 24.53 7.45
C VAL A 294 23.24 25.86 8.18
N ARG A 295 22.99 26.98 7.51
CA ARG A 295 23.01 28.32 8.12
C ARG A 295 21.68 29.07 7.93
N ASP A 296 21.58 30.28 8.47
CA ASP A 296 20.40 31.16 8.33
C ASP A 296 19.10 30.51 8.86
N VAL A 297 19.24 29.75 9.95
CA VAL A 297 18.16 28.89 10.49
C VAL A 297 16.97 29.67 11.00
N ASP A 298 17.18 30.88 11.50
CA ASP A 298 16.09 31.73 11.96
C ASP A 298 15.21 32.20 10.80
N ASP A 299 15.78 32.53 9.64
CA ASP A 299 15.01 32.81 8.42
C ASP A 299 14.34 31.56 7.86
N ILE A 300 15.04 30.42 7.80
CA ILE A 300 14.46 29.15 7.35
C ILE A 300 13.23 28.77 8.18
N ARG A 301 13.29 28.97 9.50
CA ARG A 301 12.14 28.76 10.40
C ARG A 301 11.00 29.73 10.15
N ARG A 302 11.29 31.00 9.86
CA ARG A 302 10.28 32.01 9.47
C ARG A 302 9.57 31.63 8.17
N LEU A 303 10.31 31.05 7.22
CA LEU A 303 9.79 30.56 5.95
C LEU A 303 8.96 29.27 6.09
N ASN A 304 9.01 28.60 7.25
CA ASN A 304 8.32 27.34 7.54
C ASN A 304 8.59 26.23 6.50
N PHE A 305 9.83 26.15 6.03
CA PHE A 305 10.23 25.20 5.00
C PHE A 305 10.93 23.96 5.61
N PRO A 306 10.62 22.72 5.16
CA PRO A 306 11.25 21.52 5.68
C PRO A 306 12.74 21.43 5.30
N VAL A 307 13.61 21.67 6.27
CA VAL A 307 15.06 21.44 6.15
C VAL A 307 15.50 20.48 7.23
N PHE A 308 16.26 19.47 6.84
CA PHE A 308 16.84 18.48 7.74
C PHE A 308 18.36 18.51 7.58
N ALA A 309 19.11 18.68 8.68
CA ALA A 309 20.56 18.78 8.63
C ALA A 309 21.23 18.13 9.85
N VAL A 310 22.54 17.88 9.77
CA VAL A 310 23.34 17.32 10.88
C VAL A 310 23.70 18.40 11.89
N SER A 311 24.02 19.61 11.44
CA SER A 311 24.48 20.70 12.29
C SER A 311 24.04 22.07 11.78
N VAL A 312 24.09 23.06 12.67
CA VAL A 312 23.84 24.47 12.34
C VAL A 312 25.13 25.24 12.58
N VAL A 313 25.62 25.95 11.57
CA VAL A 313 26.90 26.68 11.62
C VAL A 313 26.78 28.04 10.92
N PRO A 314 27.58 29.05 11.30
CA PRO A 314 27.63 30.32 10.58
C PRO A 314 28.53 30.29 9.33
N ASN A 315 29.49 29.35 9.27
CA ASN A 315 30.48 29.27 8.21
C ASN A 315 29.85 28.86 6.88
N ALA A 316 29.99 29.72 5.88
CA ALA A 316 29.56 29.45 4.51
C ALA A 316 30.67 28.76 3.71
N GLY A 317 30.25 27.99 2.70
CA GLY A 317 31.13 27.50 1.65
C GLY A 317 31.42 28.52 0.53
N GLU A 318 32.20 28.10 -0.46
CA GLU A 318 32.49 28.80 -1.72
C GLU A 318 31.91 28.03 -2.92
N PRO A 319 31.42 28.70 -3.97
CA PRO A 319 30.89 28.02 -5.15
C PRO A 319 32.04 27.57 -6.07
N LYS A 320 32.51 26.33 -5.91
CA LYS A 320 33.62 25.80 -6.72
C LYS A 320 33.13 25.00 -7.92
N GLY A 321 31.89 24.50 -7.90
CA GLY A 321 31.26 23.78 -9.01
C GLY A 321 31.62 22.28 -9.07
N PHE A 322 32.31 21.75 -8.06
CA PHE A 322 32.66 20.35 -7.97
C PHE A 322 31.51 19.51 -7.41
N GLY A 323 31.47 18.25 -7.82
CA GLY A 323 30.45 17.30 -7.39
C GLY A 323 29.50 16.90 -8.51
N GLU A 324 28.47 16.14 -8.14
CA GLU A 324 27.54 15.50 -9.08
C GLU A 324 26.10 15.62 -8.59
N ILE A 325 25.18 15.80 -9.53
CA ILE A 325 23.72 15.77 -9.28
C ILE A 325 23.17 14.52 -9.93
N ASN A 326 22.22 13.86 -9.27
CA ASN A 326 21.66 12.56 -9.64
C ASN A 326 22.68 11.40 -9.63
N ALA A 327 23.65 11.45 -8.71
CA ALA A 327 24.53 10.31 -8.40
C ALA A 327 24.00 9.51 -7.21
N GLU A 328 24.37 8.23 -7.09
CA GLU A 328 24.12 7.47 -5.87
C GLU A 328 25.00 8.01 -4.73
N ILE A 329 24.39 8.36 -3.60
CA ILE A 329 25.09 8.95 -2.45
C ILE A 329 24.85 8.14 -1.18
N LYS A 330 25.73 8.32 -0.19
CA LYS A 330 25.51 7.86 1.19
C LYS A 330 25.16 9.06 2.06
N CYS A 331 23.93 9.12 2.54
CA CYS A 331 23.40 10.23 3.33
C CYS A 331 22.84 9.71 4.65
N GLY A 332 23.35 10.19 5.78
CA GLY A 332 22.96 9.73 7.11
C GLY A 332 23.22 8.23 7.33
N GLY A 333 24.21 7.66 6.64
CA GLY A 333 24.53 6.23 6.70
C GLY A 333 23.65 5.32 5.83
N GLU A 334 22.67 5.86 5.10
CA GLU A 334 21.83 5.13 4.16
C GLU A 334 22.23 5.44 2.71
N THR A 335 22.08 4.47 1.81
CA THR A 335 22.26 4.68 0.37
C THR A 335 21.01 5.34 -0.20
N VAL A 336 21.19 6.43 -0.94
CA VAL A 336 20.10 7.15 -1.61
C VAL A 336 20.38 7.20 -3.10
N LYS A 337 19.45 6.70 -3.90
CA LYS A 337 19.50 6.77 -5.36
C LYS A 337 18.58 7.87 -5.88
N PRO A 338 18.87 8.44 -7.05
CA PRO A 338 17.94 9.36 -7.72
C PRO A 338 16.57 8.69 -7.93
N GLY A 339 15.52 9.39 -7.48
CA GLY A 339 14.15 8.94 -7.55
C GLY A 339 13.66 8.07 -6.39
N ASP A 340 14.50 7.71 -5.41
CA ASP A 340 14.02 7.10 -4.16
C ASP A 340 13.08 8.06 -3.42
N TYR A 341 12.15 7.55 -2.62
CA TYR A 341 11.26 8.43 -1.85
C TYR A 341 11.92 8.82 -0.54
N ILE A 342 11.89 10.11 -0.23
CA ILE A 342 12.41 10.68 1.01
C ILE A 342 11.25 11.20 1.81
N VAL A 343 11.16 10.77 3.06
CA VAL A 343 10.17 11.29 4.01
C VAL A 343 10.90 11.81 5.24
N GLY A 344 10.66 13.07 5.57
CA GLY A 344 11.22 13.73 6.74
C GLY A 344 10.12 14.29 7.62
N ASP A 345 10.20 14.04 8.93
CA ASP A 345 9.39 14.69 9.96
C ASP A 345 10.25 14.97 11.20
N ASP A 346 9.63 15.41 12.30
CA ASP A 346 10.37 15.77 13.52
C ASP A 346 11.21 14.63 14.12
N ASN A 347 10.93 13.37 13.78
CA ASN A 347 11.69 12.21 14.27
C ASN A 347 12.95 11.92 13.43
N GLY A 348 13.10 12.56 12.27
CA GLY A 348 14.23 12.37 11.37
C GLY A 348 13.79 12.15 9.92
N VAL A 349 14.66 11.49 9.15
CA VAL A 349 14.46 11.25 7.72
C VAL A 349 14.55 9.75 7.43
N VAL A 350 13.66 9.25 6.58
CA VAL A 350 13.66 7.87 6.09
C VAL A 350 13.76 7.87 4.57
N VAL A 351 14.66 7.03 4.03
CA VAL A 351 14.72 6.71 2.60
C VAL A 351 13.93 5.43 2.31
N VAL A 352 13.11 5.48 1.27
CA VAL A 352 12.32 4.36 0.77
C VAL A 352 12.75 4.08 -0.68
N PRO A 353 13.30 2.89 -0.99
CA PRO A 353 13.72 2.54 -2.34
C PRO A 353 12.57 2.64 -3.34
N LYS A 354 12.80 3.27 -4.49
CA LYS A 354 11.76 3.49 -5.51
C LYS A 354 11.10 2.20 -6.00
N GLU A 355 11.84 1.09 -6.08
CA GLU A 355 11.35 -0.18 -6.59
C GLU A 355 10.26 -0.80 -5.69
N ARG A 356 10.28 -0.46 -4.39
CA ARG A 356 9.34 -0.96 -3.38
C ARG A 356 8.53 0.17 -2.73
N GLY A 357 8.54 1.37 -3.31
CA GLY A 357 7.95 2.55 -2.71
C GLY A 357 6.46 2.39 -2.42
N TYR A 358 5.69 1.93 -3.40
CA TYR A 358 4.24 1.73 -3.25
C TYR A 358 3.90 0.65 -2.22
N GLU A 359 4.62 -0.48 -2.25
CA GLU A 359 4.47 -1.59 -1.30
C GLU A 359 4.70 -1.08 0.14
N ILE A 360 5.81 -0.39 0.37
CA ILE A 360 6.20 0.13 1.69
C ILE A 360 5.23 1.21 2.16
N ALA A 361 4.81 2.12 1.29
CA ALA A 361 3.84 3.16 1.63
C ALA A 361 2.50 2.55 2.07
N ARG A 362 2.02 1.49 1.40
CA ARG A 362 0.82 0.77 1.83
C ARG A 362 1.01 0.06 3.17
N ARG A 363 2.15 -0.63 3.39
CA ARG A 363 2.46 -1.23 4.70
C ARG A 363 2.48 -0.19 5.81
N ALA A 364 3.07 0.99 5.56
CA ALA A 364 3.13 2.07 6.55
C ALA A 364 1.73 2.57 6.92
N VAL A 365 0.80 2.64 5.96
CA VAL A 365 -0.61 2.96 6.24
C VAL A 365 -1.30 1.86 7.05
N GLU A 366 -0.98 0.58 6.81
CA GLU A 366 -1.50 -0.51 7.64
C GLU A 366 -0.97 -0.47 9.08
N VAL A 367 0.31 -0.11 9.26
CA VAL A 367 0.91 0.13 10.59
C VAL A 367 0.15 1.25 11.29
N GLU A 368 -0.05 2.40 10.63
CA GLU A 368 -0.79 3.53 11.18
C GLU A 368 -2.21 3.13 11.62
N LYS A 369 -2.94 2.39 10.77
CA LYS A 369 -4.30 1.92 11.09
C LYS A 369 -4.32 1.01 12.31
N ASN A 370 -3.37 0.09 12.41
CA ASN A 370 -3.29 -0.80 13.57
C ASN A 370 -2.92 -0.04 14.84
N GLU A 371 -2.00 0.93 14.76
CA GLU A 371 -1.68 1.80 15.89
C GLU A 371 -2.87 2.65 16.32
N SER A 372 -3.62 3.20 15.37
CA SER A 372 -4.84 3.97 15.64
C SER A 372 -5.89 3.14 16.37
N ARG A 373 -6.07 1.87 15.98
CA ARG A 373 -6.92 0.92 16.73
C ARG A 373 -6.40 0.67 18.15
N ILE A 374 -5.10 0.46 18.32
CA ILE A 374 -4.47 0.27 19.64
C ILE A 374 -4.63 1.54 20.50
N ARG A 375 -4.48 2.72 19.89
CA ARG A 375 -4.64 4.02 20.55
C ARG A 375 -6.04 4.22 21.09
N ASP A 376 -7.07 3.81 20.33
CA ASP A 376 -8.45 3.89 20.79
C ASP A 376 -8.73 2.93 21.96
N GLU A 377 -8.16 1.72 21.94
CA GLU A 377 -8.23 0.79 23.07
C GLU A 377 -7.52 1.33 24.32
N ILE A 378 -6.39 2.03 24.14
CA ILE A 378 -5.68 2.69 25.25
C ILE A 378 -6.49 3.85 25.81
N LYS A 379 -7.10 4.68 24.96
CA LYS A 379 -8.00 5.76 25.38
C LYS A 379 -9.21 5.25 26.17
N ARG A 380 -9.67 4.02 25.89
CA ARG A 380 -10.73 3.33 26.64
C ARG A 380 -10.26 2.78 28.01
N GLY A 381 -9.02 3.03 28.41
CA GLY A 381 -8.49 2.72 29.74
C GLY A 381 -7.67 1.43 29.84
N ARG A 382 -7.40 0.73 28.73
CA ARG A 382 -6.49 -0.42 28.72
C ARG A 382 -5.02 0.05 28.64
N THR A 383 -4.10 -0.68 29.28
CA THR A 383 -2.68 -0.41 29.09
C THR A 383 -2.18 -1.07 27.79
N LEU A 384 -1.10 -0.53 27.20
CA LEU A 384 -0.50 -1.10 25.99
C LEU A 384 -0.14 -2.60 26.17
N SER A 385 0.36 -2.98 27.34
CA SER A 385 0.68 -4.37 27.68
C SER A 385 -0.55 -5.30 27.62
N GLN A 386 -1.71 -4.82 28.07
CA GLN A 386 -2.97 -5.56 28.00
C GLN A 386 -3.47 -5.69 26.56
N VAL A 387 -3.45 -4.60 25.79
CA VAL A 387 -3.91 -4.59 24.39
C VAL A 387 -3.05 -5.51 23.52
N MET A 388 -1.73 -5.47 23.71
CA MET A 388 -0.79 -6.34 22.99
C MET A 388 -0.69 -7.75 23.57
N SER A 389 -1.40 -8.06 24.67
CA SER A 389 -1.35 -9.36 25.36
C SER A 389 0.09 -9.83 25.67
N LEU A 390 0.98 -8.90 26.07
CA LEU A 390 2.41 -9.20 26.24
C LEU A 390 2.67 -10.31 27.27
N LYS A 391 1.78 -10.49 28.25
CA LYS A 391 1.83 -11.59 29.24
C LYS A 391 1.73 -12.99 28.64
N LYS A 392 1.25 -13.14 27.40
CA LYS A 392 1.28 -14.43 26.68
C LYS A 392 2.68 -14.79 26.16
N TRP A 393 3.58 -13.81 26.08
CA TRP A 393 4.95 -13.95 25.58
C TRP A 393 5.98 -14.10 26.70
N GLU A 394 5.56 -13.88 27.96
CA GLU A 394 6.35 -14.27 29.11
C GLU A 394 6.50 -15.80 29.10
N LYS A 395 7.72 -16.28 28.81
CA LYS A 395 8.07 -17.69 29.03
C LYS A 395 7.89 -17.97 30.53
N LYS A 396 6.97 -18.87 30.87
CA LYS A 396 6.83 -19.42 32.22
C LYS A 396 8.01 -20.32 32.57
#